data_AF-A0A1H1SLW2-F1
#
_entry.id   AF-A0A1H1SLW2-F1
#
_cell.length_a   1.000
_cell.length_b   1.000
_cell.length_c   1.000
_cell.angle_alpha   90.00
_cell.angle_beta   90.00
_cell.angle_gamma   90.00
#
_symmetry.space_group_name_H-M   'P 1'
#
loop_
_entity.id
_entity.type
_entity.pdbx_description
1 polymer ?
#
loop_
_entity_poly.entity_id
_entity_poly.type
_entity_poly.pdbx_seq_one_letter_code
_entity_poly.pdbx_strand_id
1 'polypeptide(L)'
;MDGVTVGAGDLAGTGIYASRDFAPGDVVIRYELQPLTDTDYDDLPGGEELFVHSYGGRRYLYPPPARFVNHSDDPSCYQDFDRGV
;
A
#
# COMPACT_ATOMS: atom_id res chain seq x y z
N MET A 1 -10.03 4.98 -9.21
CA MET A 1 -8.76 5.36 -8.55
C MET A 1 -8.62 6.84 -8.83
N ASP A 2 -9.13 7.66 -7.93
CA ASP A 2 -9.43 9.04 -8.28
C ASP A 2 -8.41 9.94 -7.60
N GLY A 3 -7.44 10.42 -8.38
CA GLY A 3 -6.43 11.36 -7.91
C GLY A 3 -5.04 10.80 -7.63
N VAL A 4 -4.74 9.57 -8.04
CA VAL A 4 -3.37 9.03 -7.98
C VAL A 4 -2.92 8.47 -9.33
N THR A 5 -1.62 8.49 -9.58
CA THR A 5 -0.93 7.82 -10.69
C THR A 5 0.19 6.92 -10.17
N VAL A 6 0.46 5.84 -10.91
CA VAL A 6 1.58 4.91 -10.64
C VAL A 6 2.68 5.23 -11.64
N GLY A 7 3.92 5.39 -11.17
CA GLY A 7 5.03 5.75 -12.06
C GLY A 7 6.40 5.64 -11.40
N ALA A 8 7.42 6.02 -12.16
CA ALA A 8 8.75 6.24 -11.59
C ALA A 8 8.84 7.66 -10.99
N GLY A 9 9.63 7.82 -9.94
CA GLY A 9 10.00 9.14 -9.42
C GLY A 9 11.27 9.05 -8.58
N ASP A 10 11.42 9.92 -7.58
CA ASP A 10 12.71 10.12 -6.89
C ASP A 10 13.10 9.01 -5.90
N LEU A 11 12.14 8.14 -5.55
CA LEU A 11 12.38 6.98 -4.69
C LEU A 11 12.59 5.72 -5.55
N ALA A 12 13.27 4.73 -4.97
CA ALA A 12 13.60 3.49 -5.67
C ALA A 12 12.34 2.77 -6.20
N GLY A 13 12.37 2.42 -7.49
CA GLY A 13 11.32 1.62 -8.12
C GLY A 13 10.08 2.42 -8.53
N THR A 14 8.92 1.81 -8.33
CA THR A 14 7.62 2.37 -8.72
C THR A 14 6.93 2.97 -7.50
N GLY A 15 6.42 4.19 -7.64
CA GLY A 15 5.75 4.94 -6.58
C GLY A 15 4.31 5.33 -6.92
N ILE A 16 3.60 5.79 -5.89
CA ILE A 16 2.29 6.46 -5.99
C ILE A 16 2.49 7.97 -5.94
N TYR A 17 1.91 8.68 -6.91
CA TYR A 17 1.97 10.12 -7.03
C TYR A 17 0.56 10.71 -7.09
N ALA A 18 0.38 11.90 -6.52
CA ALA A 18 -0.88 12.61 -6.60
C ALA A 18 -1.09 13.14 -8.04
N SER A 19 -2.28 12.94 -8.59
CA SER A 19 -2.72 13.52 -9.87
C SER A 19 -3.75 14.65 -9.70
N ARG A 20 -3.98 15.03 -8.44
CA ARG A 20 -4.78 16.19 -8.00
C ARG A 20 -4.27 16.65 -6.64
N ASP A 21 -4.75 17.80 -6.18
CA ASP A 21 -4.51 18.26 -4.82
C ASP A 21 -5.30 17.41 -3.80
N PHE A 22 -4.67 17.12 -2.67
CA PHE A 22 -5.29 16.50 -1.49
C PHE A 22 -5.21 17.46 -0.31
N ALA A 23 -6.29 17.54 0.47
CA ALA A 23 -6.27 18.25 1.74
C ALA A 23 -5.86 17.31 2.89
N PRO A 24 -5.31 17.84 4.00
CA PRO A 24 -5.08 17.04 5.21
C PRO A 24 -6.36 16.30 5.65
N GLY A 25 -6.26 14.99 5.82
CA GLY A 25 -7.37 14.12 6.21
C GLY A 25 -8.14 13.48 5.04
N ASP A 26 -7.84 13.85 3.79
CA ASP A 26 -8.34 13.16 2.62
C ASP A 26 -7.80 11.73 2.54
N VAL A 27 -8.62 10.82 2.04
CA VAL A 27 -8.18 9.47 1.70
C VAL A 27 -7.49 9.51 0.34
N VAL A 28 -6.17 9.26 0.35
CA VAL A 28 -5.35 9.17 -0.87
C VAL A 28 -5.55 7.84 -1.58
N ILE A 29 -5.45 6.75 -0.81
CA ILE A 29 -5.56 5.39 -1.31
C ILE A 29 -6.23 4.51 -0.24
N ARG A 30 -7.11 3.61 -0.67
CA ARG A 30 -7.57 2.49 0.17
C ARG A 30 -6.69 1.30 -0.14
N TYR A 31 -6.10 0.70 0.90
CA TYR A 31 -5.16 -0.40 0.67
C TYR A 31 -5.82 -1.70 0.19
N GLU A 32 -7.11 -1.90 0.51
CA GLU A 32 -7.85 -3.12 0.14
C GLU A 32 -7.06 -4.39 0.49
N LEU A 33 -6.50 -4.40 1.71
CA LEU A 33 -5.62 -5.44 2.21
C LEU A 33 -6.26 -6.82 2.08
N GLN A 34 -5.51 -7.76 1.52
CA GLN A 34 -5.93 -9.15 1.39
C GLN A 34 -5.32 -9.95 2.54
N PRO A 35 -6.10 -10.36 3.56
CA PRO A 35 -5.56 -11.20 4.62
C PRO A 35 -5.09 -12.53 4.06
N LEU A 36 -3.92 -12.98 4.50
CA LEU A 36 -3.34 -14.26 4.10
C LEU A 36 -3.35 -15.21 5.29
N THR A 37 -3.78 -16.45 5.04
CA THR A 37 -3.42 -17.59 5.90
C THR A 37 -1.96 -17.99 5.67
N ASP A 38 -1.44 -18.89 6.50
CA ASP A 38 -0.10 -19.47 6.27
C ASP A 38 -0.05 -20.20 4.91
N THR A 39 -1.11 -20.94 4.56
CA THR A 39 -1.21 -21.62 3.26
C THR A 39 -1.26 -20.63 2.10
N ASP A 40 -2.06 -19.55 2.21
CA ASP A 40 -2.11 -18.54 1.14
C ASP A 40 -0.75 -17.87 0.93
N TYR A 41 0.02 -17.67 2.00
CA TYR A 41 1.37 -17.09 1.94
C TYR A 41 2.37 -18.04 1.29
N ASP A 42 2.36 -19.32 1.66
CA ASP A 42 3.27 -20.34 1.11
C ASP A 42 3.00 -20.60 -0.39
N ASP A 43 1.75 -20.43 -0.84
CA ASP A 43 1.32 -20.61 -2.22
C ASP A 43 1.44 -19.33 -3.08
N LEU A 44 2.01 -18.23 -2.54
CA LEU A 44 2.16 -16.99 -3.28
C LEU A 44 3.05 -17.17 -4.53
N PRO A 45 2.69 -16.56 -5.67
CA PRO A 45 3.60 -16.42 -6.79
C PRO A 45 4.89 -15.71 -6.35
N GLY A 46 6.04 -16.19 -6.83
CA GLY A 46 7.33 -15.61 -6.46
C GLY A 46 7.41 -14.10 -6.75
N GLY A 47 7.94 -13.35 -5.79
CA GLY A 47 8.01 -11.89 -5.79
C GLY A 47 6.83 -11.21 -5.09
N GLU A 48 5.68 -11.88 -4.91
CA GLU A 48 4.55 -11.32 -4.17
C GLU A 48 4.84 -11.16 -2.68
N GLU A 49 5.75 -11.97 -2.13
CA GLU A 49 6.19 -11.88 -0.73
C GLU A 49 6.79 -10.51 -0.38
N LEU A 50 7.32 -9.78 -1.37
CA LEU A 50 7.86 -8.42 -1.20
C LEU A 50 6.76 -7.39 -0.87
N PHE A 51 5.50 -7.73 -1.14
CA PHE A 51 4.33 -6.88 -0.92
C PHE A 51 3.46 -7.36 0.25
N VAL A 52 3.99 -8.26 1.08
CA VAL A 52 3.31 -8.77 2.28
C VAL A 52 3.82 -8.06 3.53
N HIS A 53 2.89 -7.56 4.35
CA HIS A 53 3.20 -6.96 5.64
C HIS A 53 2.34 -7.56 6.75
N SER A 54 2.85 -7.53 7.98
CA SER A 54 2.19 -8.11 9.15
C SER A 54 1.71 -7.03 10.12
N TYR A 55 0.44 -7.10 10.52
CA TYR A 55 -0.18 -6.20 11.51
C TYR A 55 -1.11 -7.01 12.42
N GLY A 56 -1.09 -6.72 13.74
CA GLY A 56 -1.97 -7.40 14.69
C GLY A 56 -1.85 -8.93 14.72
N GLY A 57 -0.68 -9.47 14.37
CA GLY A 57 -0.44 -10.92 14.27
C GLY A 57 -1.00 -11.59 13.01
N ARG A 58 -1.44 -10.83 12.01
CA ARG A 58 -1.94 -11.32 10.71
C ARG A 58 -1.08 -10.82 9.56
N ARG A 59 -0.93 -11.61 8.50
CA ARG A 59 -0.28 -11.21 7.24
C ARG A 59 -1.31 -10.67 6.26
N TYR A 60 -0.91 -9.66 5.50
CA TYR A 60 -1.72 -9.05 4.47
C TYR A 60 -0.91 -8.85 3.20
N LEU A 61 -1.44 -9.28 2.06
CA LEU A 61 -0.94 -8.87 0.76
C LEU A 61 -1.49 -7.49 0.42
N TYR A 62 -0.60 -6.60 -0.02
CA TYR A 62 -0.98 -5.30 -0.56
C TYR A 62 -1.20 -5.47 -2.07
N PRO A 63 -2.45 -5.35 -2.59
CA PRO A 63 -2.68 -5.40 -4.02
C PRO A 63 -2.20 -4.09 -4.70
N PRO A 64 -2.01 -4.07 -6.03
CA PRO A 64 -1.88 -2.82 -6.77
C PRO A 64 -3.14 -1.95 -6.58
N PRO A 65 -3.00 -0.64 -6.34
CA PRO A 65 -1.77 0.14 -6.43
C PRO A 65 -1.08 0.30 -5.07
N ALA A 66 -1.67 -0.20 -3.98
CA ALA A 66 -1.20 -0.01 -2.60
C ALA A 66 0.21 -0.53 -2.35
N ARG A 67 0.62 -1.59 -3.06
CA ARG A 67 1.99 -2.12 -3.00
C ARG A 67 3.08 -1.18 -3.50
N PHE A 68 2.71 -0.12 -4.23
CA PHE A 68 3.65 0.88 -4.74
C PHE A 68 3.73 2.11 -3.83
N VAL A 69 3.09 2.09 -2.65
CA VAL A 69 3.28 3.14 -1.65
C VAL A 69 4.65 2.96 -1.02
N ASN A 70 5.54 3.89 -1.30
CA ASN A 70 6.91 3.86 -0.78
C ASN A 70 6.99 4.32 0.68
N HIS A 71 8.05 3.87 1.34
CA HIS A 71 8.47 4.39 2.64
C HIS A 71 9.26 5.71 2.50
N SER A 72 9.15 6.59 3.49
CA SER A 72 9.92 7.84 3.63
C SER A 72 10.10 8.14 5.12
N ASP A 73 11.26 8.68 5.51
CA ASP A 73 11.51 9.19 6.87
C ASP A 73 10.74 10.49 7.15
N ASP A 74 10.32 11.20 6.11
CA ASP A 74 9.44 12.40 6.16
C ASP A 74 8.23 12.17 5.25
N PRO A 75 7.21 11.40 5.71
CA PRO A 75 6.07 11.03 4.88
C PRO A 75 5.01 12.13 4.86
N SER A 76 4.35 12.32 3.71
CA SER A 76 3.22 13.25 3.55
C SER A 76 1.86 12.63 3.88
N CYS A 77 1.82 11.31 4.13
CA CYS A 77 0.63 10.53 4.44
C CYS A 77 0.92 9.57 5.60
N TYR A 78 -0.12 9.04 6.23
CA TYR A 78 0.00 8.00 7.25
C TYR A 78 -0.95 6.83 6.95
N GLN A 79 -0.61 5.64 7.45
CA GLN A 79 -1.48 4.47 7.37
C GLN A 79 -2.57 4.59 8.42
N ASP A 80 -3.84 4.59 8.01
CA ASP A 80 -4.99 4.59 8.90
C ASP A 80 -5.68 3.23 8.83
N PHE A 81 -5.50 2.40 9.86
CA PHE A 81 -6.11 1.07 9.95
C PHE A 81 -7.44 1.08 10.71
N ASP A 82 -7.85 2.22 11.26
CA ASP A 82 -9.07 2.35 12.07
C ASP A 82 -10.26 2.86 11.22
N ARG A 83 -9.98 3.60 10.14
CA ARG A 83 -11.01 4.21 9.32
C ARG A 83 -11.61 3.22 8.32
N GLY A 84 -12.75 2.63 8.67
CA GLY A 84 -13.55 1.76 7.80
C GLY A 84 -13.46 0.27 8.10
N VAL A 85 -13.02 -0.10 9.30
CA VAL A 85 -13.43 -1.35 9.98
C VAL A 85 -14.82 -1.24 10.56
#